data_AF-A0A9N9CCF1-F1
#
_entry.id   AF-A0A9N9CCF1-F1
#
_cell.length_a   1.000
_cell.length_b   1.000
_cell.length_c   1.000
_cell.angle_alpha   90.00
_cell.angle_beta   90.00
_cell.angle_gamma   90.00
#
_symmetry.space_group_name_H-M   'P 1'
#
loop_
_entity.id
_entity.type
_entity.pdbx_description
1 polymer ?
#
loop_
_entity_poly.entity_id
_entity_poly.type
_entity_poly.pdbx_seq_one_letter_code
_entity_poly.pdbx_strand_id
1 'polypeptide(L)' 'MVQKNHGPCSVHNCNNQTSRFRQFTSLAYEKAQKKGTYEAYTYLRIGQQLCHNHYMSIVEPYQKH' A
#
# COMPACT_ATOMS: atom_id res chain seq x y z
N MET A 1 -7.65 11.40 17.10
CA MET A 1 -8.37 10.21 16.58
C MET A 1 -7.90 9.95 15.17
N VAL A 2 -7.20 8.84 14.93
CA VAL A 2 -6.81 8.44 13.56
C VAL A 2 -8.10 8.09 12.83
N GLN A 3 -8.44 8.84 11.78
CA GLN A 3 -9.64 8.58 10.99
C GLN A 3 -9.52 7.16 10.41
N LYS A 4 -10.53 6.32 10.65
CA LYS A 4 -10.56 4.98 10.08
C LYS A 4 -10.66 5.12 8.56
N ASN A 5 -9.78 4.42 7.87
CA ASN A 5 -9.77 4.33 6.42
C ASN A 5 -10.86 3.33 6.00
N HIS A 6 -11.86 3.80 5.25
CA HIS A 6 -13.02 3.02 4.79
C HIS A 6 -12.95 2.64 3.30
N GLY A 7 -11.89 3.06 2.60
CA GLY A 7 -11.83 3.02 1.15
C GLY A 7 -11.45 1.65 0.59
N PRO A 8 -11.84 1.36 -0.66
CA PRO A 8 -11.40 0.15 -1.34
C PRO A 8 -9.88 0.17 -1.54
N CYS A 9 -9.28 -1.01 -1.66
CA CYS A 9 -7.87 -1.11 -2.01
C CYS A 9 -7.68 -0.64 -3.45
N SER A 10 -6.75 0.30 -3.66
CA SER A 10 -6.45 0.87 -4.98
C SER A 10 -5.58 -0.06 -5.86
N VAL A 11 -5.19 -1.23 -5.36
CA VAL A 11 -4.52 -2.26 -6.18
C VAL A 11 -5.53 -2.87 -7.13
N HIS A 12 -5.19 -2.92 -8.43
CA HIS A 12 -6.03 -3.53 -9.44
C HIS A 12 -6.31 -5.00 -9.12
N ASN A 13 -7.54 -5.45 -9.35
CA ASN A 13 -8.00 -6.83 -9.09
C ASN A 13 -7.82 -7.29 -7.62
N CYS A 14 -7.84 -6.36 -6.65
CA CYS A 14 -7.79 -6.71 -5.24
C CYS A 14 -9.13 -7.30 -4.74
N ASN A 15 -9.20 -8.63 -4.65
CA ASN A 15 -10.36 -9.36 -4.10
C ASN A 15 -10.28 -9.64 -2.59
N ASN A 16 -9.29 -9.05 -1.89
CA ASN A 16 -9.13 -9.26 -0.45
C ASN A 16 -10.32 -8.68 0.32
N GLN A 17 -11.10 -9.55 0.97
CA GLN A 17 -12.12 -9.14 1.94
C GLN A 17 -11.43 -8.76 3.26
N THR A 18 -11.07 -7.48 3.39
CA THR A 18 -10.46 -6.95 4.62
C THR A 18 -11.12 -5.66 5.06
N SER A 19 -11.14 -5.43 6.37
CA SER A 19 -11.59 -4.18 6.99
C SER A 19 -10.43 -3.24 7.34
N ARG A 20 -9.18 -3.66 7.11
CA ARG A 20 -7.98 -2.89 7.48
C ARG A 20 -7.35 -2.25 6.26
N PHE A 21 -7.54 -0.94 6.15
CA PHE A 21 -6.97 -0.12 5.10
C PHE A 21 -5.90 0.83 5.64
N ARG A 22 -4.86 1.04 4.83
CA ARG A 22 -3.78 2.00 5.09
C ARG A 22 -3.72 2.98 3.93
N GLN A 23 -3.59 4.26 4.24
CA GLN A 23 -3.32 5.26 3.23
C GLN A 23 -1.88 5.11 2.74
N PHE A 24 -1.69 5.17 1.43
CA PHE A 24 -0.39 5.26 0.79
C PHE A 24 0.15 6.68 1.00
N THR A 25 1.03 6.83 1.99
CA THR A 25 1.61 8.13 2.38
C THR A 25 2.88 8.42 1.58
N SER A 26 3.38 9.66 1.65
CA SER A 26 4.69 10.01 1.06
C SER A 26 5.82 9.12 1.62
N LEU A 27 5.79 8.81 2.92
CA LEU A 27 6.74 7.88 3.53
C LEU A 27 6.65 6.47 2.94
N ALA A 28 5.44 5.98 2.68
CA ALA A 28 5.23 4.68 2.04
C ALA A 28 5.77 4.67 0.61
N TYR A 29 5.55 5.76 -0.13
CA TYR A 29 6.08 5.97 -1.46
C TYR A 29 7.62 5.96 -1.47
N GLU A 30 8.27 6.75 -0.62
CA GLU A 30 9.74 6.77 -0.50
C GLU A 30 10.32 5.40 -0.17
N LYS A 31 9.69 4.67 0.77
CA LYS A 31 10.11 3.30 1.11
C LYS A 31 9.97 2.36 -0.09
N ALA A 32 8.86 2.44 -0.82
CA ALA A 32 8.63 1.62 -2.00
C ALA A 32 9.63 1.91 -3.12
N GLN A 33 9.99 3.19 -3.32
CA GLN A 33 11.04 3.57 -4.26
C GLN A 33 12.41 3.02 -3.84
N LYS A 34 12.81 3.22 -2.58
CA LYS A 34 14.10 2.74 -2.06
C LYS A 34 14.25 1.22 -2.15
N LYS A 35 13.14 0.48 -2.07
CA LYS A 35 13.11 -0.98 -2.15
C LYS A 35 12.81 -1.51 -3.55
N GLY A 36 12.60 -0.65 -4.53
CA GLY A 36 12.28 -1.02 -5.92
C GLY A 36 10.89 -1.63 -6.13
N THR A 37 10.05 -1.71 -5.10
CA THR A 37 8.70 -2.29 -5.23
C THR A 37 7.73 -1.38 -5.96
N TYR A 38 7.99 -0.08 -6.00
CA TYR A 38 7.09 0.89 -6.64
C TYR A 38 6.93 0.66 -8.15
N GLU A 39 7.91 0.05 -8.83
CA GLU A 39 7.87 -0.21 -10.27
C GLU A 39 6.68 -1.09 -10.69
N ALA A 40 6.25 -2.01 -9.83
CA ALA A 40 5.08 -2.86 -10.07
C ALA A 40 3.74 -2.14 -9.81
N TYR A 41 3.78 -0.95 -9.20
CA TYR A 41 2.62 -0.22 -8.71
C TYR A 41 2.65 1.26 -9.11
N THR A 42 3.21 1.60 -10.27
CA THR A 42 3.38 3.00 -10.75
C THR A 42 2.07 3.77 -10.92
N TYR A 43 0.93 3.08 -10.94
CA TYR A 43 -0.41 3.66 -10.96
C TYR A 43 -0.88 4.16 -9.58
N LEU A 44 -0.23 3.77 -8.49
CA LEU A 44 -0.60 4.19 -7.14
C LEU A 44 -0.21 5.65 -6.90
N ARG A 45 -1.12 6.41 -6.29
CA ARG A 45 -0.91 7.82 -5.94
C ARG A 45 -0.93 8.00 -4.43
N ILE A 46 -0.10 8.92 -3.93
CA ILE A 46 -0.15 9.32 -2.51
C ILE A 46 -1.58 9.77 -2.16
N GLY A 47 -2.08 9.32 -1.01
CA GLY A 47 -3.45 9.56 -0.57
C GLY A 47 -4.43 8.43 -0.87
N GLN A 48 -4.10 7.53 -1.81
CA GLN A 48 -4.91 6.35 -2.08
C GLN A 48 -4.87 5.35 -0.92
N GLN A 49 -5.89 4.51 -0.82
CA GLN A 49 -5.99 3.51 0.25
C GLN A 49 -5.64 2.13 -0.30
N LEU A 50 -4.93 1.34 0.51
CA LEU A 50 -4.51 -0.02 0.21
C LEU A 50 -4.99 -0.94 1.34
N CYS A 51 -5.37 -2.17 1.01
CA CYS A 51 -5.55 -3.16 2.05
C CYS A 51 -4.22 -3.41 2.77
N HIS A 52 -4.29 -3.80 4.03
CA HIS A 52 -3.10 -3.97 4.87
C HIS A 52 -2.02 -4.85 4.20
N ASN A 53 -2.42 -5.96 3.57
CA ASN A 53 -1.49 -6.89 2.94
C ASN A 53 -0.74 -6.25 1.75
N HIS A 54 -1.45 -5.54 0.87
CA HIS A 54 -0.80 -4.84 -0.25
C HIS A 54 0.06 -3.67 0.23
N TYR A 55 -0.37 -2.94 1.25
CA TYR A 55 0.47 -1.90 1.82
C TYR A 55 1.78 -2.49 2.36
N MET A 56 1.73 -3.63 3.06
CA MET A 56 2.92 -4.29 3.58
C MET A 56 3.81 -4.82 2.44
N SER A 57 3.26 -5.45 1.41
CA SER A 57 4.08 -5.94 0.28
C SER A 57 4.80 -4.82 -0.47
N ILE A 58 4.21 -3.63 -0.52
CA ILE A 58 4.80 -2.45 -1.17
C ILE A 58 5.87 -1.80 -0.27
N VAL A 59 5.56 -1.59 1.01
CA VAL A 59 6.43 -0.79 1.92
C VAL A 59 7.51 -1.64 2.60
N GLU A 60 7.16 -2.87 2.95
CA GLU A 60 8.00 -3.85 3.63
C GLU A 60 7.98 -5.18 2.85
N PRO A 61 8.45 -5.21 1.58
CA PRO A 61 8.64 -6.47 0.88
C PRO A 61 9.55 -7.36 1.73
N TYR A 62 9.14 -8.62 1.93
CA TYR A 62 9.92 -9.60 2.69
C TYR A 62 11.37 -9.60 2.18
N GLN A 63 12.30 -9.13 3.02
CA GLN A 63 13.72 -9.31 2.79
C GLN A 63 14.02 -10.79 3.07
N LYS A 64 14.27 -11.57 2.01
CA LYS A 64 14.96 -12.84 2.18
C LYS A 64 16.38 -12.50 2.65
N HIS A 65 16.64 -12.72 3.93
CA HIS A 65 17.99 -12.78 4.48
C HIS A 65 18.72 -14.02 3.93
#